data_AF-A0A0M9GB37-F1
#
_entry.id   AF-A0A0M9GB37-F1
#
_cell.length_a   1.000
_cell.length_b   1.000
_cell.length_c   1.000
_cell.angle_alpha   90.00
_cell.angle_beta   90.00
_cell.angle_gamma   90.00
#
_symmetry.space_group_name_H-M   'P 1'
#
loop_
_entity.id
_entity.type
_entity.pdbx_description
1 polymer ?
#
loop_
_entity_poly.entity_id
_entity_poly.type
_entity_poly.pdbx_seq_one_letter_code
_entity_poly.pdbx_strand_id
1 'polypeptide(L)'
;MSTTPAERTPQPSASPSPSPEDNSKLSRRLQREREREERLRGKLIDLTFSDIACVRGGKPDFIKQNVLVCIQGSKSQFDARLGRMRDILPPLTCDCCQTFSTLSAVLLSSLGFAAMLSECHSLSTVNYLLYISAWMHQLTLPCWPQKRERPTIGDLNACLHLRDFFPSKANADEFEVVFYNQGTKAIQLLHAMCASRKRTRSSEGVYPVYGYVIVSGDYTVSIFAVEHDIAKNSKSRYREAWSFYICDSHGTQPWSEGKASISGLTFGHRAHDIDVDAAENFSGSVEDGGAVSVVSVDDGVHYFSTILFTLLEEHRKGAQRTNQIPYMTWTPLRRRRALAYTAQELKKIIDSHWIPKVLSNPVVRAEAKKFSFVPLECFWGIVPESGTAATPTRKTNANT
;
A
#
# COMPACT_ATOMS: atom_id res chain seq x y z
N MET A 1 -32.92 -56.71 63.02
CA MET A 1 -31.58 -56.13 62.79
C MET A 1 -31.18 -56.50 61.38
N SER A 2 -31.28 -55.55 60.44
CA SER A 2 -30.99 -55.74 59.03
C SER A 2 -29.75 -54.94 58.65
N THR A 3 -28.80 -55.57 57.97
CA THR A 3 -27.63 -54.90 57.38
C THR A 3 -27.67 -55.11 55.86
N THR A 4 -27.80 -54.01 55.13
CA THR A 4 -27.65 -53.94 53.67
C THR A 4 -26.40 -53.08 53.39
N PRO A 5 -25.51 -53.45 52.44
CA PRO A 5 -24.38 -52.62 52.09
C PRO A 5 -24.76 -51.55 51.05
N ALA A 6 -24.11 -50.38 51.17
CA ALA A 6 -24.37 -49.21 50.35
C ALA A 6 -23.70 -49.27 48.96
N GLU A 7 -24.46 -48.78 47.99
CA GLU A 7 -24.17 -48.61 46.57
C GLU A 7 -23.10 -47.51 46.34
N ARG A 8 -22.07 -47.78 45.52
CA ARG A 8 -21.04 -46.79 45.14
C ARG A 8 -21.44 -46.08 43.85
N THR A 9 -21.70 -44.79 43.95
CA THR A 9 -21.83 -43.87 42.81
C THR A 9 -20.43 -43.47 42.29
N PRO A 10 -20.17 -43.40 40.97
CA PRO A 10 -18.92 -42.84 40.45
C PRO A 10 -18.94 -41.31 40.54
N GLN A 11 -17.88 -40.72 41.10
CA GLN A 11 -17.65 -39.27 41.05
C GLN A 11 -17.33 -38.83 39.60
N PRO A 12 -17.84 -37.68 39.15
CA PRO A 12 -17.43 -37.08 37.89
C PRO A 12 -15.97 -36.61 38.00
N SER A 13 -15.13 -37.08 37.08
CA SER A 13 -13.76 -36.60 36.89
C SER A 13 -13.77 -35.10 36.59
N ALA A 14 -13.40 -34.29 37.57
CA ALA A 14 -13.16 -32.87 37.40
C ALA A 14 -12.04 -32.69 36.37
N SER A 15 -12.35 -32.00 35.27
CA SER A 15 -11.35 -31.48 34.34
C SER A 15 -10.36 -30.61 35.11
N PRO A 16 -9.05 -30.67 34.82
CA PRO A 16 -8.07 -29.87 35.53
C PRO A 16 -8.37 -28.39 35.28
N SER A 17 -8.70 -27.68 36.36
CA SER A 17 -8.81 -26.22 36.37
C SER A 17 -7.49 -25.59 35.92
N PRO A 18 -7.52 -24.57 35.04
CA PRO A 18 -6.32 -23.96 34.51
C PRO A 18 -5.47 -23.38 35.63
N SER A 19 -4.15 -23.48 35.49
CA SER A 19 -3.20 -23.04 36.51
C SER A 19 -3.32 -21.52 36.75
N PRO A 20 -3.00 -20.99 37.95
CA PRO A 20 -3.03 -19.55 38.23
C PRO A 20 -2.15 -18.73 37.26
N GLU A 21 -1.12 -19.34 36.69
CA GLU A 21 -0.26 -18.71 35.68
C GLU A 21 -0.98 -18.46 34.34
N ASP A 22 -1.89 -19.37 33.94
CA ASP A 22 -2.65 -19.26 32.70
C ASP A 22 -3.66 -18.10 32.77
N ASN A 23 -4.31 -17.92 33.93
CA ASN A 23 -5.18 -16.77 34.18
C ASN A 23 -4.42 -15.43 34.15
N SER A 24 -3.16 -15.39 34.62
CA SER A 24 -2.35 -14.16 34.59
C SER A 24 -1.90 -13.78 33.17
N LYS A 25 -1.57 -14.77 32.33
CA LYS A 25 -1.18 -14.57 30.92
C LYS A 25 -2.37 -14.11 30.09
N LEU A 26 -3.54 -14.73 30.29
CA LEU A 26 -4.77 -14.37 29.60
C LEU A 26 -5.25 -12.96 30.01
N SER A 27 -5.17 -12.63 31.29
CA SER A 27 -5.52 -11.29 31.79
C SER A 27 -4.57 -10.20 31.26
N ARG A 28 -3.25 -10.46 31.24
CA ARG A 28 -2.27 -9.56 30.63
C ARG A 28 -2.47 -9.39 29.13
N ARG A 29 -2.86 -10.45 28.43
CA ARG A 29 -3.19 -10.40 27.01
C ARG A 29 -4.42 -9.54 26.74
N LEU A 30 -5.50 -9.75 27.50
CA LEU A 30 -6.73 -8.97 27.39
C LEU A 30 -6.51 -7.49 27.74
N GLN A 31 -5.68 -7.21 28.75
CA GLN A 31 -5.31 -5.84 29.09
C GLN A 31 -4.50 -5.18 27.96
N ARG A 32 -3.51 -5.88 27.39
CA ARG A 32 -2.76 -5.39 26.23
C ARG A 32 -3.65 -5.19 25.01
N GLU A 33 -4.60 -6.07 24.77
CA GLU A 33 -5.59 -5.93 23.69
C GLU A 33 -6.49 -4.71 23.92
N ARG A 34 -6.95 -4.46 25.15
CA ARG A 34 -7.74 -3.26 25.50
C ARG A 34 -6.92 -1.97 25.37
N GLU A 35 -5.71 -1.92 25.91
CA GLU A 35 -4.79 -0.77 25.78
C GLU A 35 -4.42 -0.53 24.32
N ARG A 36 -4.32 -1.58 23.52
CA ARG A 36 -4.13 -1.50 22.08
C ARG A 36 -5.37 -0.92 21.42
N GLU A 37 -6.57 -1.43 21.69
CA GLU A 37 -7.83 -0.88 21.17
C GLU A 37 -8.03 0.60 21.52
N GLU A 38 -7.68 1.02 22.73
CA GLU A 38 -7.71 2.41 23.17
C GLU A 38 -6.71 3.27 22.39
N ARG A 39 -5.47 2.81 22.21
CA ARG A 39 -4.44 3.49 21.40
C ARG A 39 -4.82 3.57 19.92
N LEU A 40 -5.46 2.53 19.39
CA LEU A 40 -5.94 2.48 18.01
C LEU A 40 -7.11 3.45 17.75
N ARG A 41 -7.82 3.87 18.82
CA ARG A 41 -8.79 4.98 18.79
C ARG A 41 -8.17 6.33 19.17
N GLY A 42 -6.89 6.33 19.57
CA GLY A 42 -6.13 7.45 20.12
C GLY A 42 -5.38 8.28 19.07
N LYS A 43 -4.35 8.98 19.52
CA LYS A 43 -3.57 9.92 18.70
C LYS A 43 -2.58 9.13 17.82
N LEU A 44 -2.17 9.69 16.68
CA LEU A 44 -1.22 9.05 15.74
C LEU A 44 0.14 8.74 16.40
N ILE A 45 0.45 9.42 17.51
CA ILE A 45 1.69 9.30 18.28
C ILE A 45 1.79 8.02 19.14
N ASP A 46 0.70 7.27 19.31
CA ASP A 46 0.62 6.20 20.32
C ASP A 46 0.94 4.79 19.77
N LEU A 47 1.23 4.65 18.46
CA LEU A 47 1.44 3.35 17.80
C LEU A 47 2.91 3.10 17.42
N THR A 48 3.29 1.82 17.42
CA THR A 48 4.64 1.34 17.05
C THR A 48 4.58 0.14 16.11
N PHE A 49 5.69 -0.22 15.45
CA PHE A 49 5.73 -1.43 14.61
C PHE A 49 5.44 -2.70 15.40
N SER A 50 5.84 -2.77 16.67
CA SER A 50 5.50 -3.90 17.55
C SER A 50 4.00 -4.06 17.81
N ASP A 51 3.20 -3.00 17.67
CA ASP A 51 1.75 -3.07 17.88
C ASP A 51 1.01 -3.68 16.66
N ILE A 52 1.68 -3.78 15.50
CA ILE A 52 1.04 -4.15 14.23
C ILE A 52 1.73 -5.30 13.49
N ALA A 53 2.94 -5.67 13.88
CA ALA A 53 3.73 -6.73 13.26
C ALA A 53 3.78 -8.00 14.11
N CYS A 54 3.83 -9.14 13.44
CA CYS A 54 4.16 -10.45 14.01
C CYS A 54 5.12 -11.20 13.10
N VAL A 55 5.57 -12.39 13.49
CA VAL A 55 6.37 -13.27 12.64
C VAL A 55 5.53 -14.48 12.25
N ARG A 56 5.41 -14.75 10.95
CA ARG A 56 4.78 -15.96 10.40
C ARG A 56 5.71 -16.62 9.40
N GLY A 57 5.95 -17.92 9.57
CA GLY A 57 6.89 -18.67 8.70
C GLY A 57 8.30 -18.08 8.68
N GLY A 58 8.76 -17.49 9.79
CA GLY A 58 10.07 -16.84 9.89
C GLY A 58 10.16 -15.46 9.23
N LYS A 59 9.07 -14.91 8.70
CA LYS A 59 9.03 -13.59 8.05
C LYS A 59 8.13 -12.61 8.81
N PRO A 60 8.46 -11.30 8.82
CA PRO A 60 7.56 -10.28 9.34
C PRO A 60 6.24 -10.24 8.56
N ASP A 61 5.12 -10.11 9.27
CA ASP A 61 3.78 -10.07 8.71
C ASP A 61 2.89 -9.14 9.55
N PHE A 62 1.76 -8.70 8.99
CA PHE A 62 0.76 -7.94 9.74
C PHE A 62 0.03 -8.85 10.72
N ILE A 63 -0.25 -8.37 11.93
CA ILE A 63 -0.87 -9.15 13.00
C ILE A 63 -2.23 -9.78 12.63
N LYS A 64 -2.95 -9.24 11.65
CA LYS A 64 -4.14 -9.89 11.08
C LYS A 64 -3.77 -10.69 9.83
N GLN A 65 -3.93 -12.00 9.90
CA GLN A 65 -3.59 -12.92 8.81
C GLN A 65 -4.51 -12.71 7.60
N ASN A 66 -3.95 -12.88 6.38
CA ASN A 66 -4.66 -12.86 5.10
C ASN A 66 -5.45 -11.56 4.80
N VAL A 67 -5.14 -10.46 5.49
CA VAL A 67 -5.77 -9.13 5.25
C VAL A 67 -4.89 -8.23 4.41
N LEU A 68 -3.58 -8.29 4.64
CA LEU A 68 -2.61 -7.45 3.96
C LEU A 68 -2.08 -8.16 2.71
N VAL A 69 -2.05 -7.42 1.62
CA VAL A 69 -1.30 -7.73 0.40
C VAL A 69 -0.07 -6.84 0.38
N CYS A 70 1.10 -7.41 0.06
CA CYS A 70 2.34 -6.66 -0.11
C CYS A 70 3.04 -7.08 -1.40
N ILE A 71 3.14 -6.15 -2.34
CA ILE A 71 3.97 -6.31 -3.54
C ILE A 71 5.30 -5.64 -3.25
N GLN A 72 6.36 -6.44 -3.19
CA GLN A 72 7.72 -5.93 -3.00
C GLN A 72 8.38 -5.69 -4.35
N GLY A 73 9.12 -4.58 -4.46
CA GLY A 73 10.15 -4.41 -5.47
C GLY A 73 11.39 -5.23 -5.13
N SER A 74 12.43 -5.11 -5.95
CA SER A 74 13.72 -5.76 -5.68
C SER A 74 14.55 -5.01 -4.65
N LYS A 75 14.32 -3.69 -4.50
CA LYS A 75 15.16 -2.76 -3.74
C LYS A 75 14.33 -1.62 -3.14
N SER A 76 14.83 -0.99 -2.08
CA SER A 76 14.39 0.34 -1.64
C SER A 76 15.09 1.42 -2.47
N GLN A 77 14.64 2.67 -2.37
CA GLN A 77 15.35 3.81 -2.96
C GLN A 77 16.77 4.01 -2.41
N PHE A 78 17.06 3.56 -1.19
CA PHE A 78 18.34 3.78 -0.52
C PHE A 78 19.41 2.80 -0.99
N ASP A 79 19.03 1.56 -1.28
CA ASP A 79 19.93 0.50 -1.71
C ASP A 79 19.74 0.13 -3.19
N ALA A 80 18.89 0.87 -3.91
CA ALA A 80 18.55 0.65 -5.31
C ALA A 80 19.79 0.60 -6.22
N ARG A 81 20.84 1.37 -5.90
CA ARG A 81 22.05 1.47 -6.71
C ARG A 81 23.10 0.40 -6.40
N LEU A 82 22.82 -0.57 -5.54
CA LEU A 82 23.76 -1.66 -5.26
C LEU A 82 23.87 -2.64 -6.45
N GLY A 83 25.09 -3.13 -6.71
CA GLY A 83 25.36 -4.11 -7.77
C GLY A 83 25.06 -3.58 -9.19
N ARG A 84 24.47 -4.43 -10.03
CA ARG A 84 24.19 -4.13 -11.46
C ARG A 84 23.15 -3.02 -11.68
N MET A 85 22.36 -2.69 -10.65
CA MET A 85 21.35 -1.64 -10.76
C MET A 85 21.95 -0.22 -10.86
N ARG A 86 23.22 -0.05 -10.48
CA ARG A 86 23.96 1.22 -10.62
C ARG A 86 23.99 1.73 -12.06
N ASP A 87 23.96 0.82 -13.04
CA ASP A 87 24.03 1.13 -14.46
C ASP A 87 22.68 1.58 -15.03
N ILE A 88 21.58 1.28 -14.32
CA ILE A 88 20.21 1.53 -14.76
C ILE A 88 19.58 2.72 -14.02
N LEU A 89 20.02 3.00 -12.79
CA LEU A 89 19.43 4.02 -11.93
C LEU A 89 20.32 5.26 -11.77
N PRO A 90 19.73 6.46 -11.71
CA PRO A 90 20.49 7.71 -11.61
C PRO A 90 21.15 7.87 -10.22
N PRO A 91 22.17 8.74 -10.10
CA PRO A 91 22.83 9.01 -8.83
C PRO A 91 21.89 9.40 -7.67
N LEU A 92 20.90 10.26 -7.92
CA LEU A 92 19.99 10.81 -6.91
C LEU A 92 18.80 9.91 -6.57
N THR A 93 18.95 8.59 -6.66
CA THR A 93 17.84 7.67 -6.34
C THR A 93 17.40 7.74 -4.87
N CYS A 94 18.31 8.04 -3.93
CA CYS A 94 18.00 8.10 -2.50
C CYS A 94 17.04 9.23 -2.10
N ASP A 95 16.92 10.28 -2.91
CA ASP A 95 16.10 11.46 -2.62
C ASP A 95 14.79 11.51 -3.42
N CYS A 96 14.48 10.46 -4.19
CA CYS A 96 13.34 10.47 -5.11
C CYS A 96 11.97 10.23 -4.45
N CYS A 97 11.88 10.05 -3.11
CA CYS A 97 10.66 9.63 -2.42
C CYS A 97 9.40 10.46 -2.73
N GLN A 98 9.54 11.78 -2.83
CA GLN A 98 8.41 12.66 -3.13
C GLN A 98 7.96 12.55 -4.58
N THR A 99 8.92 12.41 -5.50
CA THR A 99 8.65 12.11 -6.91
C THR A 99 8.00 10.74 -7.07
N PHE A 100 8.53 9.72 -6.37
CA PHE A 100 7.98 8.36 -6.34
C PHE A 100 6.55 8.34 -5.84
N SER A 101 6.29 8.97 -4.69
CA SER A 101 4.97 9.00 -4.11
C SER A 101 3.99 9.73 -5.02
N THR A 102 4.35 10.91 -5.54
CA THR A 102 3.46 11.68 -6.43
C THR A 102 3.18 10.93 -7.73
N LEU A 103 4.20 10.39 -8.39
CA LEU A 103 4.04 9.64 -9.63
C LEU A 103 3.25 8.35 -9.42
N SER A 104 3.60 7.55 -8.41
CA SER A 104 2.89 6.30 -8.11
C SER A 104 1.42 6.59 -7.86
N ALA A 105 1.10 7.62 -7.08
CA ALA A 105 -0.27 7.96 -6.79
C ALA A 105 -1.04 8.43 -8.04
N VAL A 106 -0.43 9.26 -8.89
CA VAL A 106 -1.06 9.71 -10.14
C VAL A 106 -1.25 8.56 -11.13
N LEU A 107 -0.23 7.74 -11.36
CA LEU A 107 -0.27 6.63 -12.30
C LEU A 107 -1.25 5.54 -11.84
N LEU A 108 -1.12 5.09 -10.58
CA LEU A 108 -1.93 3.98 -10.08
C LEU A 108 -3.38 4.39 -9.82
N SER A 109 -3.65 5.64 -9.42
CA SER A 109 -5.03 6.14 -9.34
C SER A 109 -5.65 6.38 -10.72
N SER A 110 -4.84 6.51 -11.78
CA SER A 110 -5.34 6.64 -13.15
C SER A 110 -5.81 5.31 -13.74
N LEU A 111 -5.36 4.19 -13.18
CA LEU A 111 -5.84 2.87 -13.55
C LEU A 111 -7.34 2.72 -13.21
N GLY A 112 -8.08 2.06 -14.09
CA GLY A 112 -9.48 1.72 -13.89
C GLY A 112 -9.72 0.72 -12.78
N PHE A 113 -11.01 0.48 -12.50
CA PHE A 113 -11.50 -0.50 -11.52
C PHE A 113 -10.70 -1.79 -11.59
N ALA A 114 -10.28 -2.32 -10.42
CA ALA A 114 -9.53 -3.57 -10.24
C ALA A 114 -8.28 -3.81 -11.14
N ALA A 115 -7.94 -2.94 -12.10
CA ALA A 115 -6.79 -3.10 -12.99
C ALA A 115 -5.47 -3.14 -12.21
N MET A 116 -5.40 -2.40 -11.09
CA MET A 116 -4.28 -2.51 -10.16
C MET A 116 -4.09 -3.93 -9.60
N LEU A 117 -5.19 -4.62 -9.31
CA LEU A 117 -5.19 -5.97 -8.73
C LEU A 117 -4.90 -7.06 -9.77
N SER A 118 -5.31 -6.87 -11.02
CA SER A 118 -5.16 -7.87 -12.09
C SER A 118 -3.95 -7.63 -13.00
N GLU A 119 -3.59 -6.38 -13.28
CA GLU A 119 -2.61 -6.03 -14.33
C GLU A 119 -1.30 -5.49 -13.76
N CYS A 120 -1.33 -4.92 -12.54
CA CYS A 120 -0.17 -4.25 -11.95
C CYS A 120 0.30 -4.86 -10.63
N HIS A 121 -0.27 -5.99 -10.21
CA HIS A 121 0.11 -6.72 -8.99
C HIS A 121 1.39 -7.54 -9.18
N SER A 122 2.51 -6.87 -9.43
CA SER A 122 3.80 -7.52 -9.72
C SER A 122 5.00 -6.72 -9.22
N LEU A 123 6.10 -7.43 -8.95
CA LEU A 123 7.39 -6.82 -8.61
C LEU A 123 7.89 -5.86 -9.70
N SER A 124 7.63 -6.19 -10.97
CA SER A 124 7.99 -5.34 -12.12
C SER A 124 7.32 -3.97 -12.07
N THR A 125 6.08 -3.87 -11.59
CA THR A 125 5.40 -2.60 -11.37
C THR A 125 6.13 -1.73 -10.34
N VAL A 126 6.46 -2.29 -9.18
CA VAL A 126 7.16 -1.54 -8.12
C VAL A 126 8.55 -1.08 -8.60
N ASN A 127 9.27 -1.96 -9.29
CA ASN A 127 10.56 -1.64 -9.86
C ASN A 127 10.47 -0.56 -10.95
N TYR A 128 9.45 -0.61 -11.80
CA TYR A 128 9.26 0.42 -12.82
C TYR A 128 8.96 1.77 -12.21
N LEU A 129 8.07 1.83 -11.22
CA LEU A 129 7.75 3.06 -10.49
C LEU A 129 8.99 3.65 -9.82
N LEU A 130 9.83 2.83 -9.19
CA LEU A 130 11.09 3.29 -8.60
C LEU A 130 12.05 3.81 -9.67
N TYR A 131 12.24 3.06 -10.75
CA TYR A 131 13.11 3.43 -11.87
C TYR A 131 12.70 4.78 -12.49
N ILE A 132 11.44 4.91 -12.91
CA ILE A 132 11.00 6.09 -13.63
C ILE A 132 10.98 7.30 -12.71
N SER A 133 10.61 7.12 -11.44
CA SER A 133 10.58 8.22 -10.47
C SER A 133 11.98 8.75 -10.16
N ALA A 134 12.96 7.87 -10.01
CA ALA A 134 14.35 8.27 -9.79
C ALA A 134 14.89 9.08 -10.98
N TRP A 135 14.64 8.63 -12.22
CA TRP A 135 15.06 9.36 -13.42
C TRP A 135 14.34 10.69 -13.59
N MET A 136 13.01 10.70 -13.45
CA MET A 136 12.23 11.94 -13.53
C MET A 136 12.66 12.96 -12.47
N HIS A 137 12.97 12.50 -11.25
CA HIS A 137 13.55 13.34 -10.20
C HIS A 137 14.90 13.93 -10.63
N GLN A 138 15.86 13.08 -11.04
CA GLN A 138 17.20 13.51 -11.46
C GLN A 138 17.17 14.51 -12.61
N LEU A 139 16.34 14.25 -13.63
CA LEU A 139 16.33 15.02 -14.88
C LEU A 139 15.60 16.35 -14.74
N THR A 140 14.60 16.44 -13.86
CA THR A 140 13.83 17.69 -13.65
C THR A 140 14.36 18.55 -12.51
N LEU A 141 15.27 18.03 -11.68
CA LEU A 141 15.90 18.78 -10.57
C LEU A 141 16.35 20.21 -10.95
N PRO A 142 16.99 20.48 -12.10
CA PRO A 142 17.42 21.84 -12.43
C PRO A 142 16.29 22.80 -12.79
N CYS A 143 15.07 22.29 -13.02
CA CYS A 143 13.90 23.09 -13.35
C CYS A 143 13.17 23.60 -12.10
N TRP A 144 13.51 23.10 -10.91
CA TRP A 144 12.80 23.47 -9.69
C TRP A 144 13.25 24.86 -9.19
N PRO A 145 12.31 25.70 -8.69
CA PRO A 145 12.61 27.08 -8.30
C PRO A 145 13.71 27.19 -7.24
N GLN A 146 13.78 26.23 -6.32
CA GLN A 146 14.73 26.21 -5.21
C GLN A 146 15.77 25.11 -5.40
N LYS A 147 16.97 25.50 -5.85
CA LYS A 147 18.12 24.59 -5.94
C LYS A 147 18.48 24.11 -4.53
N ARG A 148 18.53 22.78 -4.33
CA ARG A 148 18.84 22.05 -3.07
C ARG A 148 17.65 21.76 -2.14
N GLU A 149 16.44 22.24 -2.45
CA GLU A 149 15.22 21.82 -1.75
C GLU A 149 14.50 20.73 -2.53
N ARG A 150 13.71 19.90 -1.83
CA ARG A 150 12.89 18.86 -2.46
C ARG A 150 11.77 19.51 -3.28
N PRO A 151 11.35 18.90 -4.40
CA PRO A 151 10.32 19.49 -5.24
C PRO A 151 8.99 19.49 -4.52
N THR A 152 8.26 20.60 -4.59
CA THR A 152 6.85 20.61 -4.17
C THR A 152 6.01 19.75 -5.13
N ILE A 153 4.79 19.40 -4.72
CA ILE A 153 3.83 18.73 -5.63
C ILE A 153 3.49 19.64 -6.82
N GLY A 154 3.51 20.97 -6.63
CA GLY A 154 3.38 21.95 -7.70
C GLY A 154 4.50 21.85 -8.73
N ASP A 155 5.75 21.76 -8.26
CA ASP A 155 6.93 21.62 -9.13
C ASP A 155 6.87 20.33 -9.94
N LEU A 156 6.49 19.22 -9.30
CA LEU A 156 6.33 17.93 -9.98
C LEU A 156 5.21 17.98 -11.02
N ASN A 157 4.05 18.53 -10.68
CA ASN A 157 2.94 18.68 -11.62
C ASN A 157 3.34 19.48 -12.86
N ALA A 158 4.07 20.57 -12.68
CA ALA A 158 4.51 21.46 -13.76
C ALA A 158 5.62 20.82 -14.60
N CYS A 159 6.71 20.37 -13.97
CA CYS A 159 7.88 19.85 -14.68
C CYS A 159 7.62 18.52 -15.38
N LEU A 160 6.73 17.69 -14.80
CA LEU A 160 6.41 16.37 -15.35
C LEU A 160 5.13 16.37 -16.17
N HIS A 161 4.47 17.50 -16.40
CA HIS A 161 3.25 17.58 -17.22
C HIS A 161 2.15 16.58 -16.78
N LEU A 162 2.05 16.28 -15.48
CA LEU A 162 1.20 15.17 -15.00
C LEU A 162 -0.28 15.38 -15.35
N ARG A 163 -0.72 16.64 -15.29
CA ARG A 163 -2.12 17.03 -15.58
C ARG A 163 -2.49 16.92 -17.05
N ASP A 164 -1.50 16.86 -17.95
CA ASP A 164 -1.70 16.84 -19.41
C ASP A 164 -1.94 15.42 -19.93
N PHE A 165 -1.36 14.41 -19.27
CA PHE A 165 -1.38 13.02 -19.75
C PHE A 165 -2.24 12.07 -18.90
N PHE A 166 -2.42 12.38 -17.62
CA PHE A 166 -3.07 11.47 -16.68
C PHE A 166 -4.41 12.03 -16.17
N PRO A 167 -5.45 11.18 -16.03
CA PRO A 167 -6.76 11.62 -15.57
C PRO A 167 -6.76 11.95 -14.07
N SER A 168 -5.86 11.35 -13.30
CA SER A 168 -5.67 11.66 -11.88
C SER A 168 -4.77 12.87 -11.68
N LYS A 169 -5.14 13.74 -10.74
CA LYS A 169 -4.44 15.00 -10.46
C LYS A 169 -4.20 15.13 -8.97
N ALA A 170 -2.94 15.34 -8.59
CA ALA A 170 -2.59 15.80 -7.25
C ALA A 170 -2.85 17.31 -7.18
N ASN A 171 -3.83 17.74 -6.38
CA ASN A 171 -4.16 19.16 -6.31
C ASN A 171 -3.31 19.87 -5.24
N ALA A 172 -2.19 20.45 -5.66
CA ALA A 172 -1.25 21.15 -4.79
C ALA A 172 -1.87 22.34 -4.03
N ASP A 173 -2.98 22.90 -4.53
CA ASP A 173 -3.65 24.06 -3.91
C ASP A 173 -4.68 23.65 -2.84
N GLU A 174 -5.01 22.36 -2.71
CA GLU A 174 -6.03 21.83 -1.79
C GLU A 174 -5.45 20.98 -0.65
N PHE A 175 -4.17 21.16 -0.29
CA PHE A 175 -3.57 20.32 0.74
C PHE A 175 -4.12 20.63 2.15
N GLU A 176 -4.19 19.59 2.98
CA GLU A 176 -4.57 19.71 4.38
C GLU A 176 -3.37 19.48 5.30
N VAL A 177 -3.21 20.35 6.29
CA VAL A 177 -2.30 20.10 7.42
C VAL A 177 -3.01 19.21 8.43
N VAL A 178 -2.39 18.09 8.77
CA VAL A 178 -2.89 17.13 9.76
C VAL A 178 -1.81 16.98 10.84
N PHE A 179 -2.15 17.32 12.08
CA PHE A 179 -1.23 17.15 13.20
C PHE A 179 -1.26 15.70 13.69
N TYR A 180 -0.13 15.22 14.23
CA TYR A 180 -0.02 13.84 14.73
C TYR A 180 -0.98 13.53 15.90
N ASN A 181 -1.55 14.54 16.57
CA ASN A 181 -2.59 14.33 17.58
C ASN A 181 -4.03 14.32 17.02
N GLN A 182 -4.22 14.46 15.70
CA GLN A 182 -5.52 14.53 15.04
C GLN A 182 -5.88 13.23 14.30
N GLY A 183 -5.83 12.09 15.00
CA GLY A 183 -6.15 10.78 14.40
C GLY A 183 -7.53 10.72 13.73
N THR A 184 -8.55 11.33 14.36
CA THR A 184 -9.92 11.42 13.81
C THR A 184 -9.97 12.13 12.46
N LYS A 185 -9.18 13.20 12.26
CA LYS A 185 -9.12 13.93 10.99
C LYS A 185 -8.56 13.04 9.88
N ALA A 186 -7.48 12.32 10.16
CA ALA A 186 -6.90 11.39 9.20
C ALA A 186 -7.87 10.24 8.84
N ILE A 187 -8.61 9.70 9.81
CA ILE A 187 -9.67 8.70 9.57
C ILE A 187 -10.78 9.28 8.69
N GLN A 188 -11.23 10.53 8.91
CA GLN A 188 -12.19 11.19 8.04
C GLN A 188 -11.69 11.33 6.59
N LEU A 189 -10.42 11.69 6.40
CA LEU A 189 -9.79 11.75 5.07
C LEU A 189 -9.76 10.39 4.38
N LEU A 190 -9.49 9.30 5.13
CA LEU A 190 -9.55 7.93 4.63
C LEU A 190 -10.98 7.52 4.25
N HIS A 191 -11.98 7.82 5.07
CA HIS A 191 -13.39 7.56 4.73
C HIS A 191 -13.85 8.33 3.48
N ALA A 192 -13.32 9.53 3.23
CA ALA A 192 -13.63 10.29 2.01
C ALA A 192 -13.23 9.55 0.71
N MET A 193 -12.25 8.63 0.79
CA MET A 193 -11.86 7.75 -0.33
C MET A 193 -12.84 6.59 -0.54
N CYS A 194 -13.67 6.23 0.46
CA CYS A 194 -14.66 5.14 0.42
C CYS A 194 -16.05 5.58 -0.07
N ALA A 195 -16.23 6.80 -0.57
CA ALA A 195 -17.57 7.28 -0.93
C ALA A 195 -18.18 6.41 -2.06
N SER A 196 -19.32 5.74 -1.78
CA SER A 196 -20.08 4.98 -2.77
C SER A 196 -20.64 5.93 -3.83
N ARG A 197 -20.25 5.72 -5.08
CA ARG A 197 -20.56 6.64 -6.20
C ARG A 197 -21.52 6.04 -7.20
N LYS A 198 -22.19 4.93 -6.85
CA LYS A 198 -23.25 4.32 -7.66
C LYS A 198 -24.48 5.24 -7.68
N ARG A 199 -24.55 6.16 -8.67
CA ARG A 199 -25.76 6.88 -9.20
C ARG A 199 -25.93 8.38 -8.95
N THR A 200 -24.89 9.20 -8.89
CA THR A 200 -25.10 10.64 -9.18
C THR A 200 -24.84 10.91 -10.66
N ARG A 201 -25.92 10.91 -11.46
CA ARG A 201 -25.93 11.43 -12.84
C ARG A 201 -25.72 12.95 -12.90
N SER A 202 -25.61 13.64 -11.75
CA SER A 202 -25.79 15.09 -11.65
C SER A 202 -24.65 15.88 -10.99
N SER A 203 -23.47 15.30 -10.73
CA SER A 203 -22.34 16.12 -10.25
C SER A 203 -21.33 16.41 -11.36
N GLU A 204 -21.74 17.19 -12.37
CA GLU A 204 -20.76 17.96 -13.13
C GLU A 204 -20.05 18.92 -12.16
N GLY A 205 -18.82 18.59 -11.75
CA GLY A 205 -17.95 19.51 -11.02
C GLY A 205 -17.22 18.94 -9.80
N VAL A 206 -17.77 17.93 -9.10
CA VAL A 206 -17.09 17.36 -7.92
C VAL A 206 -16.21 16.20 -8.37
N TYR A 207 -14.90 16.44 -8.49
CA TYR A 207 -13.95 15.37 -8.70
C TYR A 207 -13.73 14.62 -7.40
N PRO A 208 -14.11 13.34 -7.32
CA PRO A 208 -13.89 12.58 -6.12
C PRO A 208 -12.42 12.43 -5.75
N VAL A 209 -12.16 12.28 -4.45
CA VAL A 209 -10.86 11.91 -3.92
C VAL A 209 -10.66 10.40 -4.07
N TYR A 210 -9.53 10.01 -4.63
CA TYR A 210 -9.08 8.63 -4.82
C TYR A 210 -7.80 8.32 -4.05
N GLY A 211 -7.22 9.29 -3.35
CA GLY A 211 -5.99 9.08 -2.61
C GLY A 211 -5.41 10.38 -2.10
N TYR A 212 -4.23 10.27 -1.47
CA TYR A 212 -3.47 11.41 -0.99
C TYR A 212 -1.97 11.17 -1.20
N VAL A 213 -1.24 12.23 -1.49
CA VAL A 213 0.22 12.29 -1.27
C VAL A 213 0.43 12.87 0.12
N ILE A 214 1.14 12.14 0.98
CA ILE A 214 1.37 12.49 2.38
C ILE A 214 2.84 12.81 2.58
N VAL A 215 3.14 14.05 2.97
CA VAL A 215 4.50 14.50 3.30
C VAL A 215 4.59 14.70 4.81
N SER A 216 5.57 14.06 5.43
CA SER A 216 5.88 14.17 6.86
C SER A 216 7.37 14.37 7.05
N GLY A 217 7.82 15.62 7.18
CA GLY A 217 9.24 15.95 7.22
C GLY A 217 9.93 15.52 5.92
N ASP A 218 10.96 14.68 6.04
CA ASP A 218 11.71 14.07 4.94
C ASP A 218 11.15 12.72 4.49
N TYR A 219 10.03 12.29 5.04
CA TYR A 219 9.33 11.09 4.63
C TYR A 219 8.13 11.44 3.75
N THR A 220 8.00 10.78 2.61
CA THR A 220 6.82 10.93 1.73
C THR A 220 6.32 9.57 1.33
N VAL A 221 5.01 9.37 1.48
CA VAL A 221 4.27 8.22 0.98
C VAL A 221 3.07 8.68 0.18
N SER A 222 2.50 7.78 -0.60
CA SER A 222 1.18 8.01 -1.18
C SER A 222 0.23 6.90 -0.82
N ILE A 223 -1.04 7.27 -0.70
CA ILE A 223 -2.12 6.33 -0.54
C ILE A 223 -3.12 6.50 -1.66
N PHE A 224 -3.74 5.41 -2.11
CA PHE A 224 -4.82 5.47 -3.07
C PHE A 224 -5.84 4.34 -2.85
N ALA A 225 -7.06 4.59 -3.29
CA ALA A 225 -8.19 3.70 -3.23
C ALA A 225 -8.58 3.24 -4.63
N VAL A 226 -8.72 1.93 -4.78
CA VAL A 226 -9.29 1.30 -5.96
C VAL A 226 -10.69 0.82 -5.61
N GLU A 227 -11.70 1.42 -6.24
CA GLU A 227 -13.07 0.91 -6.19
C GLU A 227 -13.18 -0.34 -7.07
N HIS A 228 -13.89 -1.36 -6.59
CA HIS A 228 -14.12 -2.60 -7.33
C HIS A 228 -15.44 -2.51 -8.11
N ASP A 229 -15.39 -2.74 -9.42
CA ASP A 229 -16.61 -2.88 -10.22
C ASP A 229 -17.11 -4.32 -10.16
N ILE A 230 -17.92 -4.57 -9.12
CA ILE A 230 -18.47 -5.90 -8.86
C ILE A 230 -19.76 -6.07 -9.67
N ALA A 231 -19.70 -6.93 -10.69
CA ALA A 231 -20.85 -7.25 -11.52
C ALA A 231 -21.99 -7.86 -10.69
N LYS A 232 -23.23 -7.52 -11.07
CA LYS A 232 -24.43 -8.20 -10.55
C LYS A 232 -24.33 -9.68 -10.89
N ASN A 233 -24.54 -10.56 -9.91
CA ASN A 233 -24.40 -12.02 -10.00
C ASN A 233 -22.95 -12.56 -10.05
N SER A 234 -21.95 -11.75 -9.69
CA SER A 234 -20.60 -12.30 -9.47
C SER A 234 -20.56 -13.18 -8.20
N LYS A 235 -19.65 -14.17 -8.16
CA LYS A 235 -19.34 -14.96 -6.95
C LYS A 235 -18.54 -14.17 -5.90
N SER A 236 -18.53 -12.84 -5.98
CA SER A 236 -17.77 -11.98 -5.06
C SER A 236 -18.37 -12.02 -3.67
N ARG A 237 -17.51 -12.08 -2.66
CA ARG A 237 -17.88 -11.93 -1.25
C ARG A 237 -18.37 -10.54 -0.85
N TYR A 238 -18.11 -9.55 -1.70
CA TYR A 238 -18.51 -8.17 -1.49
C TYR A 238 -19.57 -7.76 -2.52
N ARG A 239 -20.58 -6.97 -2.11
CA ARG A 239 -21.47 -6.25 -3.03
C ARG A 239 -20.86 -4.94 -3.54
N GLU A 240 -19.92 -4.41 -2.77
CA GLU A 240 -19.16 -3.19 -3.02
C GLU A 240 -17.88 -3.29 -2.22
N ALA A 241 -16.74 -2.99 -2.84
CA ALA A 241 -15.44 -3.09 -2.18
C ALA A 241 -14.48 -2.00 -2.65
N TRP A 242 -13.52 -1.73 -1.77
CA TRP A 242 -12.36 -0.89 -2.01
C TRP A 242 -11.11 -1.64 -1.64
N SER A 243 -10.03 -1.37 -2.38
CA SER A 243 -8.68 -1.71 -1.94
C SER A 243 -7.93 -0.43 -1.68
N PHE A 244 -7.47 -0.25 -0.45
CA PHE A 244 -6.57 0.85 -0.11
C PHE A 244 -5.13 0.36 -0.23
N TYR A 245 -4.27 1.18 -0.79
CA TYR A 245 -2.85 0.91 -0.97
C TYR A 245 -2.01 2.05 -0.44
N ILE A 246 -0.84 1.71 0.07
CA ILE A 246 0.27 2.59 0.42
C ILE A 246 1.42 2.27 -0.53
N CYS A 247 1.94 3.28 -1.23
CA CYS A 247 3.21 3.19 -1.94
C CYS A 247 4.30 3.79 -1.06
N ASP A 248 5.31 2.98 -0.73
CA ASP A 248 6.49 3.39 0.02
C ASP A 248 7.77 3.00 -0.73
N SER A 249 8.60 3.97 -1.09
CA SER A 249 9.91 3.72 -1.72
C SER A 249 11.02 3.36 -0.73
N HIS A 250 10.81 3.60 0.56
CA HIS A 250 11.84 3.44 1.60
C HIS A 250 11.98 1.99 2.05
N GLY A 251 10.90 1.21 1.96
CA GLY A 251 10.86 -0.17 2.44
C GLY A 251 10.82 -0.27 3.96
N THR A 252 10.05 0.61 4.57
CA THR A 252 10.05 0.79 6.02
C THR A 252 8.99 -0.02 6.73
N GLN A 253 8.02 -0.54 5.99
CA GLN A 253 7.02 -1.45 6.55
C GLN A 253 7.68 -2.79 6.89
N PRO A 254 7.41 -3.42 8.06
CA PRO A 254 8.10 -4.64 8.48
C PRO A 254 8.06 -5.77 7.45
N TRP A 255 6.89 -6.00 6.84
CA TRP A 255 6.67 -7.01 5.80
C TRP A 255 7.20 -6.61 4.40
N SER A 256 7.73 -5.40 4.24
CA SER A 256 8.42 -4.99 3.00
C SER A 256 9.87 -5.44 2.96
N GLU A 257 10.41 -5.95 4.09
CA GLU A 257 11.78 -6.48 4.21
C GLU A 257 12.85 -5.50 3.68
N GLY A 258 12.69 -4.20 3.92
CA GLY A 258 13.64 -3.19 3.47
C GLY A 258 13.57 -2.87 1.97
N LYS A 259 12.47 -3.20 1.28
CA LYS A 259 12.30 -2.97 -0.17
C LYS A 259 11.15 -2.01 -0.44
N ALA A 260 11.25 -1.23 -1.51
CA ALA A 260 10.12 -0.44 -1.99
C ALA A 260 8.91 -1.36 -2.18
N SER A 261 7.72 -0.89 -1.82
CA SER A 261 6.53 -1.74 -1.79
C SER A 261 5.25 -0.99 -2.10
N ILE A 262 4.28 -1.77 -2.58
CA ILE A 262 2.87 -1.39 -2.63
C ILE A 262 2.17 -2.36 -1.69
N SER A 263 1.69 -1.85 -0.57
CA SER A 263 0.98 -2.66 0.43
C SER A 263 -0.43 -2.18 0.57
N GLY A 264 -1.39 -3.10 0.66
CA GLY A 264 -2.79 -2.72 0.69
C GLY A 264 -3.69 -3.77 1.28
N LEU A 265 -4.95 -3.38 1.50
CA LEU A 265 -5.96 -4.27 2.05
C LEU A 265 -7.29 -4.02 1.36
N THR A 266 -8.06 -5.09 1.17
CA THR A 266 -9.35 -5.07 0.48
C THR A 266 -10.48 -5.30 1.47
N PHE A 267 -11.46 -4.42 1.43
CA PHE A 267 -12.59 -4.38 2.35
C PHE A 267 -13.83 -3.85 1.66
N GLY A 268 -14.99 -4.01 2.26
CA GLY A 268 -16.22 -3.58 1.64
C GLY A 268 -17.48 -4.01 2.35
N HIS A 269 -18.61 -3.84 1.68
CA HIS A 269 -19.88 -4.33 2.14
C HIS A 269 -20.08 -5.78 1.69
N ARG A 270 -20.42 -6.67 2.64
CA ARG A 270 -20.71 -8.08 2.36
C ARG A 270 -21.86 -8.22 1.35
N ALA A 271 -21.75 -9.21 0.45
CA ALA A 271 -22.87 -9.61 -0.40
C ALA A 271 -23.97 -10.28 0.45
N HIS A 272 -25.25 -9.99 0.16
CA HIS A 272 -26.38 -10.53 0.92
C HIS A 272 -26.63 -12.02 0.69
N ASP A 273 -26.25 -12.54 -0.48
CA ASP A 273 -26.61 -13.90 -0.95
C ASP A 273 -25.53 -14.97 -0.66
N ILE A 274 -24.66 -14.72 0.32
CA ILE A 274 -23.68 -15.71 0.79
C ILE A 274 -24.09 -16.12 2.20
N ASP A 275 -24.72 -17.29 2.28
CA ASP A 275 -25.22 -17.93 3.49
C ASP A 275 -24.24 -17.82 4.66
N VAL A 276 -24.83 -17.57 5.83
CA VAL A 276 -24.19 -16.99 7.01
C VAL A 276 -23.59 -18.06 7.96
N ASP A 277 -23.73 -19.35 7.68
CA ASP A 277 -23.53 -20.37 8.72
C ASP A 277 -22.08 -20.86 8.98
N ALA A 278 -21.05 -20.12 8.57
CA ALA A 278 -19.66 -20.54 8.81
C ALA A 278 -18.75 -19.53 9.53
N ALA A 279 -19.26 -18.37 9.96
CA ALA A 279 -18.38 -17.25 10.33
C ALA A 279 -18.26 -16.91 11.83
N GLU A 280 -19.05 -17.50 12.74
CA GLU A 280 -19.05 -17.05 14.15
C GLU A 280 -18.44 -18.00 15.19
N ASN A 281 -18.00 -19.20 14.81
CA ASN A 281 -17.43 -20.13 15.79
C ASN A 281 -16.06 -20.66 15.35
N PHE A 282 -14.96 -19.96 15.63
CA PHE A 282 -13.65 -20.65 15.75
C PHE A 282 -12.73 -19.98 16.76
N SER A 283 -12.92 -20.36 18.02
CA SER A 283 -11.80 -20.71 18.88
C SER A 283 -11.18 -22.02 18.38
N GLY A 284 -9.92 -21.99 17.91
CA GLY A 284 -9.07 -23.16 17.85
C GLY A 284 -8.84 -23.83 16.48
N SER A 285 -7.57 -24.21 16.30
CA SER A 285 -6.97 -25.13 15.31
C SER A 285 -7.00 -24.77 13.81
N VAL A 286 -5.78 -24.54 13.33
CA VAL A 286 -5.33 -24.60 11.94
C VAL A 286 -5.56 -26.00 11.38
N GLU A 287 -6.18 -26.11 10.21
CA GLU A 287 -5.71 -26.86 9.03
C GLU A 287 -6.76 -26.77 7.91
N ASP A 288 -6.29 -26.51 6.69
CA ASP A 288 -7.01 -26.40 5.41
C ASP A 288 -7.98 -25.22 5.15
N GLY A 289 -7.60 -24.42 4.13
CA GLY A 289 -8.56 -23.70 3.27
C GLY A 289 -9.39 -22.56 3.88
N GLY A 290 -8.97 -21.98 5.01
CA GLY A 290 -9.73 -20.97 5.77
C GLY A 290 -10.42 -19.93 4.90
N ALA A 291 -11.75 -19.96 4.90
CA ALA A 291 -12.60 -19.00 4.21
C ALA A 291 -12.15 -17.58 4.57
N VAL A 292 -11.65 -16.83 3.59
CA VAL A 292 -11.09 -15.49 3.84
C VAL A 292 -12.23 -14.59 4.32
N SER A 293 -12.23 -14.32 5.63
CA SER A 293 -13.18 -13.43 6.31
C SER A 293 -13.35 -12.12 5.54
N VAL A 294 -14.61 -11.69 5.39
CA VAL A 294 -15.00 -10.42 4.76
C VAL A 294 -14.63 -9.30 5.72
N VAL A 295 -13.83 -8.33 5.25
CA VAL A 295 -13.46 -7.15 6.05
C VAL A 295 -14.46 -6.04 5.77
N SER A 296 -15.14 -5.55 6.82
CA SER A 296 -16.10 -4.44 6.70
C SER A 296 -15.39 -3.14 6.34
N VAL A 297 -16.13 -2.12 5.91
CA VAL A 297 -15.55 -0.79 5.60
C VAL A 297 -14.87 -0.19 6.82
N ASP A 298 -15.53 -0.21 7.98
CA ASP A 298 -14.99 0.39 9.20
C ASP A 298 -13.76 -0.37 9.69
N ASP A 299 -13.79 -1.71 9.66
CA ASP A 299 -12.62 -2.54 10.00
C ASP A 299 -11.46 -2.30 9.02
N GLY A 300 -11.76 -2.20 7.73
CA GLY A 300 -10.76 -1.99 6.68
C GLY A 300 -10.07 -0.64 6.82
N VAL A 301 -10.85 0.44 6.98
CA VAL A 301 -10.32 1.77 7.25
C VAL A 301 -9.51 1.78 8.53
N HIS A 302 -9.98 1.11 9.57
CA HIS A 302 -9.27 1.00 10.85
C HIS A 302 -7.91 0.27 10.73
N TYR A 303 -7.87 -0.89 10.07
CA TYR A 303 -6.59 -1.58 9.86
C TYR A 303 -5.64 -0.77 8.98
N PHE A 304 -6.17 -0.11 7.95
CA PHE A 304 -5.36 0.70 7.06
C PHE A 304 -4.77 1.91 7.78
N SER A 305 -5.61 2.61 8.55
CA SER A 305 -5.19 3.77 9.33
C SER A 305 -4.12 3.37 10.33
N THR A 306 -4.28 2.23 11.01
CA THR A 306 -3.31 1.67 11.93
C THR A 306 -1.94 1.47 11.27
N ILE A 307 -1.91 0.84 10.09
CA ILE A 307 -0.67 0.61 9.33
C ILE A 307 -0.03 1.95 8.96
N LEU A 308 -0.81 2.86 8.38
CA LEU A 308 -0.33 4.17 7.93
C LEU A 308 0.22 5.01 9.09
N PHE A 309 -0.47 5.03 10.22
CA PHE A 309 -0.12 5.87 11.36
C PHE A 309 1.13 5.36 12.06
N THR A 310 1.25 4.05 12.26
CA THR A 310 2.49 3.45 12.74
C THR A 310 3.65 3.78 11.82
N LEU A 311 3.47 3.66 10.49
CA LEU A 311 4.51 3.96 9.51
C LEU A 311 5.02 5.41 9.66
N LEU A 312 4.10 6.38 9.69
CA LEU A 312 4.42 7.80 9.82
C LEU A 312 5.11 8.12 11.16
N GLU A 313 4.63 7.54 12.26
CA GLU A 313 5.19 7.75 13.60
C GLU A 313 6.59 7.16 13.76
N GLU A 314 6.86 5.99 13.19
CA GLU A 314 8.19 5.38 13.25
C GLU A 314 9.23 6.22 12.50
N HIS A 315 8.87 6.80 11.36
CA HIS A 315 9.73 7.77 10.67
C HIS A 315 9.95 9.04 11.47
N ARG A 316 8.89 9.57 12.09
CA ARG A 316 8.98 10.75 12.94
C ARG A 316 9.92 10.54 14.12
N LYS A 317 9.90 9.36 14.76
CA LYS A 317 10.80 9.02 15.87
C LYS A 317 12.28 9.00 15.45
N GLY A 318 12.56 8.68 14.19
CA GLY A 318 13.91 8.70 13.60
C GLY A 318 14.46 10.10 13.29
N ALA A 319 13.58 11.11 13.14
CA ALA A 319 13.97 12.50 12.89
C ALA A 319 14.26 13.27 14.20
N GLN A 320 15.31 14.10 14.20
CA GLN A 320 15.71 14.88 15.38
C GLN A 320 14.58 15.80 15.88
N ARG A 321 14.37 15.82 17.20
CA ARG A 321 13.23 16.47 17.86
C ARG A 321 13.40 17.98 17.96
N THR A 322 12.50 18.74 17.35
CA THR A 322 12.18 20.12 17.75
C THR A 322 11.03 20.10 18.77
N ASN A 323 10.84 21.17 19.54
CA ASN A 323 9.75 21.30 20.53
C ASN A 323 8.34 21.51 19.92
N GLN A 324 8.18 21.33 18.61
CA GLN A 324 6.91 21.56 17.91
C GLN A 324 6.09 20.27 17.80
N ILE A 325 4.75 20.40 17.81
CA ILE A 325 3.85 19.27 17.52
C ILE A 325 4.06 18.89 16.04
N PRO A 326 4.50 17.65 15.74
CA PRO A 326 4.75 17.24 14.38
C PRO A 326 3.44 17.23 13.57
N TYR A 327 3.56 17.56 12.30
CA TYR A 327 2.44 17.58 11.35
C TYR A 327 2.87 16.94 10.03
N MET A 328 1.86 16.65 9.22
CA MET A 328 2.00 16.16 7.86
C MET A 328 1.05 16.92 6.95
N THR A 329 1.39 17.00 5.66
CA THR A 329 0.50 17.56 4.65
C THR A 329 -0.12 16.44 3.81
N TRP A 330 -1.42 16.51 3.60
CA TRP A 330 -2.20 15.54 2.82
C TRP A 330 -2.72 16.25 1.59
N THR A 331 -2.15 15.93 0.43
CA THR A 331 -2.55 16.54 -0.85
C THR A 331 -3.49 15.60 -1.59
N PRO A 332 -4.75 15.98 -1.86
CA PRO A 332 -5.73 15.08 -2.43
C PRO A 332 -5.42 14.74 -3.89
N LEU A 333 -5.65 13.48 -4.24
CA LEU A 333 -5.65 12.98 -5.61
C LEU A 333 -7.08 12.88 -6.10
N ARG A 334 -7.38 13.62 -7.16
CA ARG A 334 -8.72 13.69 -7.73
C ARG A 334 -8.73 13.16 -9.16
N ARG A 335 -9.79 12.45 -9.54
CA ARG A 335 -9.97 11.92 -10.89
C ARG A 335 -11.44 11.98 -11.29
N ARG A 336 -11.73 12.27 -12.56
CA ARG A 336 -13.07 12.06 -13.13
C ARG A 336 -13.35 10.57 -13.22
N ARG A 337 -14.45 10.07 -12.64
CA ARG A 337 -14.78 8.64 -12.66
C ARG A 337 -14.76 8.02 -14.06
N ALA A 338 -15.28 8.73 -15.07
CA ALA A 338 -15.36 8.25 -16.45
C ALA A 338 -14.00 8.18 -17.16
N LEU A 339 -12.94 8.76 -16.59
CA LEU A 339 -11.61 8.81 -17.20
C LEU A 339 -10.70 7.88 -16.42
N ALA A 340 -10.65 6.63 -16.85
CA ALA A 340 -9.75 5.62 -16.33
C ALA A 340 -9.07 4.90 -17.48
N TYR A 341 -7.85 4.42 -17.24
CA TYR A 341 -7.06 3.69 -18.22
C TYR A 341 -6.79 2.26 -17.78
N THR A 342 -6.64 1.37 -18.74
CA THR A 342 -6.01 0.05 -18.57
C THR A 342 -4.50 0.21 -18.38
N ALA A 343 -3.82 -0.85 -17.91
CA ALA A 343 -2.36 -0.84 -17.84
C ALA A 343 -1.74 -0.72 -19.25
N GLN A 344 -2.35 -1.31 -20.28
CA GLN A 344 -1.78 -1.19 -21.63
C GLN A 344 -1.88 0.24 -22.19
N GLU A 345 -2.99 0.93 -21.94
CA GLU A 345 -3.17 2.34 -22.34
C GLU A 345 -2.17 3.25 -21.62
N LEU A 346 -1.99 3.04 -20.30
CA LEU A 346 -1.01 3.83 -19.55
C LEU A 346 0.44 3.56 -19.97
N LYS A 347 0.84 2.33 -20.32
CA LYS A 347 2.17 2.06 -20.94
C LYS A 347 2.35 2.94 -22.17
N LYS A 348 1.38 2.86 -23.08
CA LYS A 348 1.43 3.58 -24.35
C LYS A 348 1.54 5.09 -24.12
N ILE A 349 0.78 5.64 -23.17
CA ILE A 349 0.86 7.05 -22.80
C ILE A 349 2.25 7.38 -22.24
N ILE A 350 2.77 6.57 -21.33
CA ILE A 350 4.08 6.78 -20.69
C ILE A 350 5.18 6.81 -21.76
N ASP A 351 5.27 5.78 -22.59
CA ASP A 351 6.36 5.58 -23.54
C ASP A 351 6.24 6.48 -24.77
N SER A 352 5.03 6.63 -25.32
CA SER A 352 4.83 7.33 -26.61
C SER A 352 4.57 8.83 -26.46
N HIS A 353 4.15 9.30 -25.28
CA HIS A 353 3.63 10.66 -25.13
C HIS A 353 4.24 11.42 -23.95
N TRP A 354 4.16 10.86 -22.74
CA TRP A 354 4.55 11.56 -21.51
C TRP A 354 6.07 11.71 -21.39
N ILE A 355 6.85 10.63 -21.43
CA ILE A 355 8.32 10.71 -21.35
C ILE A 355 8.88 11.58 -22.48
N PRO A 356 8.48 11.40 -23.75
CA PRO A 356 8.91 12.30 -24.83
C PRO A 356 8.59 13.76 -24.59
N LYS A 357 7.42 14.07 -23.99
CA LYS A 357 7.05 15.46 -23.65
C LYS A 357 7.94 16.03 -22.56
N VAL A 358 8.24 15.28 -21.50
CA VAL A 358 9.17 15.73 -20.45
C VAL A 358 10.56 16.00 -21.04
N LEU A 359 11.06 15.11 -21.90
CA LEU A 359 12.33 15.26 -22.62
C LEU A 359 12.31 16.34 -23.73
N SER A 360 11.15 16.92 -24.02
CA SER A 360 11.04 18.05 -24.95
C SER A 360 11.57 19.34 -24.34
N ASN A 361 11.59 19.45 -23.01
CA ASN A 361 12.17 20.60 -22.31
C ASN A 361 13.70 20.64 -22.54
N PRO A 362 14.27 21.76 -23.02
CA PRO A 362 15.71 21.86 -23.31
C PRO A 362 16.62 21.58 -22.11
N VAL A 363 16.22 21.99 -20.90
CA VAL A 363 16.98 21.79 -19.66
C VAL A 363 17.01 20.30 -19.29
N VAL A 364 15.84 19.66 -19.31
CA VAL A 364 15.70 18.22 -19.04
C VAL A 364 16.47 17.41 -20.07
N ARG A 365 16.41 17.79 -21.35
CA ARG A 365 17.15 17.14 -22.43
C ARG A 365 18.66 17.25 -22.24
N ALA A 366 19.16 18.38 -21.76
CA ALA A 366 20.58 18.55 -21.47
C ALA A 366 21.04 17.63 -20.34
N GLU A 367 20.26 17.51 -19.25
CA GLU A 367 20.56 16.55 -18.19
C GLU A 367 20.46 15.09 -18.66
N ALA A 368 19.49 14.76 -19.52
CA ALA A 368 19.36 13.42 -20.09
C ALA A 368 20.61 13.04 -20.91
N LYS A 369 21.15 13.98 -21.69
CA LYS A 369 22.43 13.78 -22.40
C LYS A 369 23.61 13.63 -21.44
N LYS A 370 23.69 14.48 -20.41
CA LYS A 370 24.77 14.45 -19.40
C LYS A 370 24.85 13.12 -18.66
N PHE A 371 23.70 12.50 -18.37
CA PHE A 371 23.64 11.21 -17.68
C PHE A 371 23.46 10.02 -18.63
N SER A 372 23.56 10.22 -19.95
CA SER A 372 23.35 9.18 -20.97
C SER A 372 22.03 8.42 -20.78
N PHE A 373 20.98 9.13 -20.36
CA PHE A 373 19.68 8.54 -20.10
C PHE A 373 19.03 8.07 -21.41
N VAL A 374 18.74 6.77 -21.46
CA VAL A 374 17.88 6.15 -22.47
C VAL A 374 16.69 5.54 -21.73
N PRO A 375 15.45 6.01 -21.97
CA PRO A 375 14.29 5.50 -21.27
C PRO A 375 14.06 4.03 -21.63
N LEU A 376 13.92 3.20 -20.60
CA LEU A 376 13.42 1.83 -20.76
C LEU A 376 11.92 1.87 -21.07
N GLU A 377 11.48 1.00 -21.97
CA GLU A 377 10.05 0.77 -22.21
C GLU A 377 9.34 0.38 -20.90
N CYS A 378 8.08 0.79 -20.76
CA CYS A 378 7.29 0.57 -19.56
C CYS A 378 7.08 -0.93 -19.27
N PHE A 379 7.93 -1.48 -18.40
CA PHE A 379 7.92 -2.89 -18.01
C PHE A 379 6.99 -3.22 -16.83
N TRP A 380 6.12 -2.29 -16.41
CA TRP A 380 5.14 -2.57 -15.37
C TRP A 380 4.19 -3.72 -15.77
N GLY A 381 3.66 -4.46 -14.79
CA GLY A 381 2.75 -5.57 -15.04
C GLY A 381 3.34 -6.79 -15.77
N ILE A 382 4.64 -6.82 -16.07
CA ILE A 382 5.29 -8.02 -16.61
C ILE A 382 5.42 -9.04 -15.49
N VAL A 383 4.76 -10.19 -15.65
CA VAL A 383 5.02 -11.37 -14.82
C VAL A 383 6.18 -12.13 -15.45
N PRO A 384 7.30 -12.38 -14.74
CA PRO A 384 8.36 -13.20 -15.30
C PRO A 384 7.76 -14.55 -15.69
N GLU A 385 8.01 -15.03 -16.92
CA GLU A 385 7.74 -16.42 -17.26
C GLU A 385 8.45 -17.26 -16.20
N SER A 386 7.69 -18.07 -15.46
CA SER A 386 8.24 -19.02 -14.51
C SER A 386 9.33 -19.78 -15.24
N GLY A 387 10.59 -19.59 -14.82
CA GLY A 387 11.74 -20.16 -15.50
C GLY A 387 11.64 -21.68 -15.54
N THR A 388 11.08 -22.22 -16.62
CA THR A 388 11.51 -23.52 -17.12
C THR A 388 12.98 -23.33 -17.46
N ALA A 389 13.84 -23.86 -16.58
CA ALA A 389 15.25 -24.00 -16.86
C ALA A 389 15.39 -24.49 -18.30
N ALA A 390 16.07 -23.70 -19.13
CA ALA A 390 16.39 -24.12 -20.48
C ALA A 390 17.25 -25.39 -20.35
N THR A 391 16.63 -26.55 -20.53
CA THR A 391 17.35 -27.81 -20.72
C THR A 391 18.23 -27.62 -21.94
N PRO A 392 19.57 -27.67 -21.82
CA PRO A 392 20.41 -27.50 -22.98
C PRO A 392 20.29 -28.77 -23.81
N THR A 393 19.49 -28.73 -24.88
CA THR A 393 19.55 -29.73 -25.96
C THR A 393 20.92 -29.66 -26.61
N ARG A 394 21.84 -30.47 -26.11
CA ARG A 394 23.12 -30.78 -26.75
C ARG A 394 22.80 -31.47 -28.08
N LYS A 395 23.01 -30.77 -29.20
CA LYS A 395 23.09 -31.39 -30.52
C LYS A 395 24.29 -32.33 -30.52
N THR A 396 24.06 -33.62 -30.40
CA THR A 396 25.00 -34.64 -30.86
C THR A 396 24.92 -34.68 -32.38
N ASN A 397 25.93 -34.11 -33.04
CA ASN A 397 26.24 -34.46 -34.41
C ASN A 397 26.77 -35.90 -34.41
N ALA A 398 25.93 -36.83 -34.84
CA ALA A 398 26.36 -38.12 -35.34
C ALA A 398 26.29 -38.04 -36.87
N ASN A 399 27.45 -38.04 -37.52
CA ASN A 399 27.70 -38.61 -38.85
C ASN A 399 29.19 -38.43 -39.17
N THR A 400 29.97 -39.44 -38.80
CA THR A 400 30.94 -40.18 -39.66
C THR A 400 31.50 -41.32 -38.83
#